data_AF-A0A254PRF3-F1
#
_entry.id   AF-A0A254PRF3-F1
#
_cell.length_a   1.000
_cell.length_b   1.000
_cell.length_c   1.000
_cell.angle_alpha   90.00
_cell.angle_beta   90.00
_cell.angle_gamma   90.00
#
_symmetry.space_group_name_H-M   'P 1'
#
loop_
_entity.id
_entity.type
_entity.pdbx_description
1 polymer ?
#
loop_
_entity_poly.entity_id
_entity_poly.type
_entity_poly.pdbx_seq_one_letter_code
_entity_poly.pdbx_strand_id
1 'polypeptide(L)'
;MKTSASKIRVADKRAARLLCHAFNDAMRSGAEYKAALVKMMDGQKSLIPELRSLDSKSVLAASNLQVNVMFPNEFRKNAIQMITFLLYKHINPNLGGADRFILEAFIDEQLLPLKEWQQ
;
A
#
# COMPACT_ATOMS: atom_id res chain seq x y z
N MET A 1 16.62 26.22 -11.93
CA MET A 1 16.48 24.83 -11.45
C MET A 1 15.63 24.07 -12.46
N LYS A 2 16.14 22.98 -13.06
CA LYS A 2 15.29 22.10 -13.86
C LYS A 2 14.41 21.33 -12.89
N THR A 3 13.11 21.64 -12.84
CA THR A 3 12.13 20.78 -12.19
C THR A 3 12.18 19.45 -12.92
N SER A 4 12.71 18.40 -12.27
CA SER A 4 12.57 17.05 -12.80
C SER A 4 11.07 16.79 -12.94
N ALA A 5 10.61 16.53 -14.16
CA ALA A 5 9.21 16.17 -14.39
C ALA A 5 8.87 14.96 -13.51
N SER A 6 7.70 14.99 -12.88
CA SER A 6 7.22 13.88 -12.04
C SER A 6 7.13 12.62 -12.87
N LYS A 7 7.56 11.50 -12.30
CA LYS A 7 7.50 10.18 -12.95
C LYS A 7 6.28 9.37 -12.52
N ILE A 8 5.35 9.99 -11.80
CA ILE A 8 4.09 9.37 -11.39
C ILE A 8 3.20 9.22 -12.63
N ARG A 9 2.85 7.98 -12.95
CA ARG A 9 1.92 7.65 -14.04
C ARG A 9 0.50 7.56 -13.51
N VAL A 10 -0.47 7.67 -14.41
CA VAL A 10 -1.89 7.41 -14.10
C VAL A 10 -2.08 5.98 -13.56
N ALA A 11 -1.33 5.01 -14.10
CA ALA A 11 -1.32 3.63 -13.64
C ALA A 11 -0.87 3.49 -12.17
N ASP A 12 0.09 4.30 -11.71
CA ASP A 12 0.60 4.24 -10.33
C ASP A 12 -0.48 4.73 -9.34
N LYS A 13 -1.18 5.83 -9.67
CA LYS A 13 -2.32 6.33 -8.89
C LYS A 13 -3.49 5.34 -8.90
N ARG A 14 -3.72 4.65 -10.02
CA ARG A 14 -4.75 3.60 -10.12
C ARG A 14 -4.38 2.41 -9.21
N ALA A 15 -3.14 1.94 -9.27
CA ALA A 15 -2.66 0.86 -8.43
C ALA A 15 -2.76 1.22 -6.94
N ALA A 16 -2.35 2.44 -6.54
CA ALA A 16 -2.50 2.93 -5.18
C ALA A 16 -3.96 2.88 -4.70
N ARG A 17 -4.92 3.36 -5.52
CA ARG A 17 -6.35 3.30 -5.18
C ARG A 17 -6.86 1.87 -5.00
N LEU A 18 -6.48 0.97 -5.91
CA LEU A 18 -6.88 -0.44 -5.84
C LEU A 18 -6.36 -1.11 -4.56
N LEU A 19 -5.10 -0.84 -4.19
CA LEU A 19 -4.50 -1.34 -2.96
C LEU A 19 -5.18 -0.74 -1.73
N CYS A 20 -5.39 0.58 -1.67
CA CYS A 20 -6.10 1.22 -0.56
C CYS A 20 -7.52 0.66 -0.39
N HIS A 21 -8.26 0.51 -1.48
CA HIS A 21 -9.63 -0.03 -1.44
C HIS A 21 -9.65 -1.47 -0.91
N ALA A 22 -8.80 -2.34 -1.43
CA ALA A 22 -8.71 -3.72 -0.98
C ALA A 22 -8.32 -3.84 0.51
N PHE A 23 -7.41 -2.99 0.97
CA PHE A 23 -7.01 -2.93 2.37
C PHE A 23 -8.17 -2.42 3.25
N ASN A 24 -8.80 -1.31 2.87
CA ASN A 24 -9.95 -0.73 3.57
C ASN A 24 -11.09 -1.74 3.71
N ASP A 25 -11.44 -2.42 2.61
CA ASP A 25 -12.52 -3.42 2.60
C ASP A 25 -12.20 -4.60 3.51
N ALA A 26 -10.95 -5.08 3.50
CA ALA A 26 -10.53 -6.16 4.37
C ALA A 26 -10.60 -5.76 5.86
N MET A 27 -10.08 -4.59 6.21
CA MET A 27 -10.14 -4.06 7.58
C MET A 27 -11.58 -3.87 8.04
N ARG A 28 -12.42 -3.23 7.23
CA ARG A 28 -13.84 -2.99 7.54
C ARG A 28 -14.65 -4.27 7.66
N SER A 29 -14.19 -5.36 7.03
CA SER A 29 -14.77 -6.70 7.15
C SER A 29 -14.25 -7.49 8.37
N GLY A 30 -13.51 -6.83 9.27
CA GLY A 30 -12.98 -7.45 10.49
C GLY A 30 -11.74 -8.33 10.27
N ALA A 31 -11.05 -8.23 9.13
CA ALA A 31 -9.82 -8.98 8.94
C ALA A 31 -8.71 -8.44 9.86
N GLU A 32 -7.92 -9.35 10.44
CA GLU A 32 -6.70 -8.97 11.14
C GLU A 32 -5.74 -8.21 10.22
N TYR A 33 -4.97 -7.27 10.77
CA TYR A 33 -4.10 -6.38 9.99
C TYR A 33 -3.17 -7.11 9.01
N LYS A 34 -2.49 -8.19 9.45
CA LYS A 34 -1.63 -8.99 8.56
C LYS A 34 -2.44 -9.63 7.43
N ALA A 35 -3.62 -10.18 7.75
CA ALA A 35 -4.50 -10.77 6.75
C ALA A 35 -5.04 -9.73 5.77
N ALA A 36 -5.33 -8.50 6.24
CA ALA A 36 -5.74 -7.38 5.40
C ALA A 36 -4.62 -6.97 4.42
N LEU A 37 -3.36 -6.92 4.85
CA LEU A 37 -2.22 -6.66 3.97
C LEU A 37 -2.03 -7.77 2.92
N VAL A 38 -2.20 -9.04 3.30
CA VAL A 38 -2.16 -10.17 2.35
C VAL A 38 -3.29 -10.04 1.32
N LYS A 39 -4.53 -9.82 1.77
CA LYS A 39 -5.69 -9.64 0.89
C LYS A 39 -5.53 -8.44 -0.05
N MET A 40 -4.94 -7.35 0.44
CA MET A 40 -4.61 -6.18 -0.36
C MET A 40 -3.70 -6.53 -1.54
N MET A 41 -2.63 -7.30 -1.31
CA MET A 41 -1.70 -7.68 -2.37
C MET A 41 -2.28 -8.75 -3.30
N ASP A 42 -2.77 -9.85 -2.73
CA ASP A 42 -3.24 -11.00 -3.50
C ASP A 42 -4.52 -10.69 -4.28
N GLY A 43 -5.43 -9.92 -3.69
CA GLY A 43 -6.71 -9.54 -4.30
C GLY A 43 -6.55 -8.66 -5.54
N GLN A 44 -5.39 -8.00 -5.71
CA GLN A 44 -5.14 -7.08 -6.82
C GLN A 44 -4.25 -7.66 -7.93
N LYS A 45 -3.76 -8.90 -7.79
CA LYS A 45 -2.85 -9.53 -8.80
C LYS A 45 -3.46 -9.68 -10.19
N SER A 46 -4.78 -9.79 -10.30
CA SER A 46 -5.47 -9.84 -11.59
C SER A 46 -5.42 -8.49 -12.31
N LEU A 47 -5.56 -7.39 -11.55
CA LEU A 47 -5.66 -6.01 -12.03
C LEU A 47 -4.31 -5.27 -12.09
N ILE A 48 -3.31 -5.71 -11.31
CA ILE A 48 -1.96 -5.16 -11.25
C ILE A 48 -0.98 -6.29 -11.63
N PRO A 49 -0.66 -6.45 -12.93
CA PRO A 49 0.16 -7.55 -13.42
C PRO A 49 1.53 -7.68 -12.76
N GLU A 50 2.12 -6.55 -12.35
CA GLU A 50 3.42 -6.47 -11.69
C GLU A 50 3.45 -7.19 -10.34
N LEU A 51 2.28 -7.41 -9.70
CA LEU A 51 2.19 -8.10 -8.43
C LEU A 51 2.03 -9.63 -8.57
N ARG A 52 1.80 -10.16 -9.78
CA ARG A 52 1.45 -11.58 -9.99
C ARG A 52 2.50 -12.56 -9.48
N SER A 53 3.77 -12.22 -9.62
CA SER A 53 4.89 -13.06 -9.18
C SER A 53 5.26 -12.89 -7.71
N LEU A 54 4.60 -11.98 -6.98
CA LEU A 54 4.93 -11.73 -5.57
C LEU A 54 4.29 -12.78 -4.69
N ASP A 55 5.08 -13.35 -3.78
CA ASP A 55 4.54 -14.06 -2.63
C ASP A 55 4.29 -13.06 -1.49
N SER A 56 3.02 -12.76 -1.23
CA SER A 56 2.59 -11.78 -0.25
C SER A 56 3.10 -12.09 1.16
N LYS A 57 3.21 -13.38 1.52
CA LYS A 57 3.74 -13.80 2.82
C LYS A 57 5.23 -13.49 2.95
N SER A 58 6.02 -13.81 1.93
CA SER A 58 7.45 -13.47 1.88
C SER A 58 7.69 -11.96 1.89
N VAL A 59 6.87 -11.17 1.20
CA VAL A 59 6.95 -9.70 1.25
C VAL A 59 6.76 -9.19 2.68
N LEU A 60 5.73 -9.66 3.38
CA LEU A 60 5.49 -9.25 4.78
C LEU A 60 6.61 -9.69 5.72
N ALA A 61 7.16 -10.89 5.52
CA ALA A 61 8.29 -11.38 6.30
C ALA A 61 9.54 -10.52 6.08
N ALA A 62 9.84 -10.16 4.84
CA ALA A 62 10.99 -9.30 4.49
C ALA A 62 10.84 -7.87 5.02
N SER A 63 9.61 -7.35 5.12
CA SER A 63 9.35 -6.03 5.70
C SER A 63 9.42 -6.00 7.24
N ASN A 64 9.78 -7.10 7.91
CA ASN A 64 9.88 -7.20 9.37
C ASN A 64 8.63 -6.66 10.11
N LEU A 65 7.45 -6.78 9.50
CA LEU A 65 6.16 -6.52 10.15
C LEU A 65 5.84 -7.69 11.10
N GLN A 66 6.74 -7.97 12.04
CA GLN A 66 6.55 -8.91 13.14
C GLN A 66 5.68 -8.26 14.20
N VAL A 67 4.38 -8.22 13.91
CA VAL A 67 3.34 -7.64 14.76
C VAL A 67 3.14 -8.51 15.99
N ASN A 68 3.55 -8.02 17.17
CA ASN A 68 3.07 -8.55 18.45
C ASN A 68 2.23 -7.52 19.22
N VAL A 69 2.48 -6.22 19.07
CA VAL A 69 1.61 -5.14 19.55
C VAL A 69 1.85 -3.94 18.63
N MET A 70 0.88 -3.58 17.79
CA MET A 70 0.94 -2.33 17.03
C MET A 70 -0.24 -1.45 17.46
N PHE A 71 0.03 -0.17 17.68
CA PHE A 71 -1.02 0.80 17.97
C PHE A 71 -1.81 1.14 16.70
N PRO A 72 -3.11 1.51 16.81
CA PRO A 72 -3.91 1.85 15.63
C PRO A 72 -3.28 2.93 14.73
N ASN A 73 -2.60 3.92 15.30
CA ASN A 73 -1.88 4.95 14.53
C ASN A 73 -0.73 4.38 13.69
N GLU A 74 -0.13 3.28 14.12
CA GLU A 74 0.94 2.59 13.38
C GLU A 74 0.38 1.78 12.22
N PHE A 75 -0.86 1.29 12.30
CA PHE A 75 -1.50 0.53 11.21
C PHE A 75 -1.56 1.36 9.93
N ARG A 76 -2.02 2.62 10.06
CA ARG A 76 -2.17 3.53 8.92
C ARG A 76 -0.82 3.87 8.31
N LYS A 77 0.15 4.27 9.14
CA LYS A 77 1.52 4.56 8.69
C LYS A 77 2.13 3.35 7.97
N ASN A 78 1.97 2.16 8.52
CA ASN A 78 2.54 0.94 7.95
C ASN A 78 1.81 0.49 6.67
N ALA A 79 0.50 0.73 6.57
CA ALA A 79 -0.23 0.51 5.33
C ALA A 79 0.26 1.46 4.23
N ILE A 80 0.45 2.76 4.54
CA ILE A 80 1.03 3.74 3.61
C ILE A 80 2.42 3.31 3.15
N GLN A 81 3.28 2.91 4.08
CA GLN A 81 4.64 2.45 3.79
C GLN A 81 4.64 1.19 2.92
N MET A 82 3.77 0.22 3.21
CA MET A 82 3.65 -1.00 2.41
C MET A 82 3.17 -0.69 0.99
N ILE A 83 2.13 0.11 0.83
CA ILE A 83 1.60 0.47 -0.50
C ILE A 83 2.66 1.26 -1.29
N THR A 84 3.35 2.20 -0.64
CA THR A 84 4.44 2.97 -1.25
C THR A 84 5.61 2.07 -1.65
N PHE A 85 5.96 1.09 -0.80
CA PHE A 85 6.96 0.08 -1.12
C PHE A 85 6.57 -0.74 -2.35
N LEU A 86 5.32 -1.22 -2.44
CA LEU A 86 4.85 -1.97 -3.60
C LEU A 86 4.90 -1.12 -4.87
N LEU A 87 4.46 0.13 -4.80
CA LEU A 87 4.52 1.07 -5.91
C LEU A 87 5.95 1.29 -6.38
N TYR A 88 6.87 1.59 -5.47
CA TYR A 88 8.25 1.86 -5.84
C TYR A 88 9.01 0.60 -6.27
N LYS A 89 8.93 -0.47 -5.49
CA LYS A 89 9.78 -1.65 -5.70
C LYS A 89 9.30 -2.51 -6.88
N HIS A 90 8.00 -2.58 -7.10
CA HIS A 90 7.40 -3.56 -8.01
C HIS A 90 6.67 -2.93 -9.20
N ILE A 91 6.04 -1.76 -9.05
CA ILE A 91 5.17 -1.19 -10.10
C ILE A 91 5.90 -0.12 -10.92
N ASN A 92 6.62 0.79 -10.26
CA ASN A 92 7.38 1.87 -10.89
C ASN A 92 8.69 2.17 -10.13
N PRO A 93 9.80 1.49 -10.48
CA PRO A 93 11.10 1.72 -9.84
C PRO A 93 11.74 3.07 -10.21
N ASN A 94 11.13 3.84 -11.11
CA ASN A 94 11.65 5.15 -11.51
C ASN A 94 11.23 6.29 -10.56
N LEU A 95 10.33 6.03 -9.60
CA LEU A 95 9.84 7.03 -8.66
C LEU A 95 10.98 7.57 -7.79
N GLY A 96 11.23 8.87 -7.92
CA GLY A 96 12.19 9.61 -7.10
C GLY A 96 11.64 9.92 -5.69
N GLY A 97 12.45 10.54 -4.84
CA GLY A 97 12.02 10.90 -3.48
C GLY A 97 10.78 11.81 -3.44
N ALA A 98 10.73 12.83 -4.31
CA ALA A 98 9.59 13.73 -4.41
C ALA A 98 8.31 13.01 -4.89
N ASP A 99 8.44 12.08 -5.84
CA ASP A 99 7.29 11.31 -6.33
C ASP A 99 6.74 10.37 -5.25
N ARG A 100 7.62 9.76 -4.44
CA ARG A 100 7.21 8.91 -3.31
C ARG A 100 6.47 9.71 -2.26
N PHE A 101 6.97 10.89 -1.90
CA PHE A 101 6.27 11.78 -0.96
C PHE A 101 4.87 12.17 -1.44
N ILE A 102 4.73 12.52 -2.73
CA ILE A 102 3.43 12.84 -3.32
C ILE A 102 2.50 11.62 -3.29
N LEU A 103 3.02 10.41 -3.58
CA LEU A 103 2.24 9.19 -3.52
C LEU A 103 1.86 8.82 -2.08
N GLU A 104 2.73 9.02 -1.09
CA GLU A 104 2.40 8.79 0.32
C GLU A 104 1.22 9.64 0.76
N ALA A 105 1.23 10.94 0.45
CA ALA A 105 0.11 11.84 0.73
C ALA A 105 -1.17 11.40 0.01
N PHE A 106 -1.05 11.02 -1.27
CA PHE A 106 -2.18 10.50 -2.03
C PHE A 106 -2.74 9.21 -1.42
N ILE A 107 -1.89 8.26 -1.02
CA ILE A 107 -2.30 7.00 -0.38
C ILE A 107 -3.02 7.28 0.93
N ASP A 108 -2.48 8.19 1.75
CA ASP A 108 -3.09 8.62 2.99
C ASP A 108 -4.52 9.10 2.75
N GLU A 109 -4.74 10.00 1.77
CA GLU A 109 -6.09 10.47 1.41
C GLU A 109 -7.05 9.35 0.97
N GLN A 110 -6.55 8.25 0.40
CA GLN A 110 -7.39 7.13 -0.04
C GLN A 110 -7.71 6.11 1.07
N LEU A 111 -6.97 6.12 2.18
CA LEU A 111 -7.20 5.21 3.30
C LEU A 111 -8.33 5.73 4.18
N LEU A 112 -9.28 4.85 4.52
CA LEU A 112 -10.37 5.22 5.42
C LEU A 112 -9.83 5.62 6.81
N PRO A 113 -10.49 6.55 7.52
CA PRO A 113 -10.18 6.87 8.91
C PRO A 113 -10.12 5.63 9.80
N LEU A 114 -9.22 5.60 10.79
CA LEU A 114 -9.03 4.45 11.69
C LEU A 114 -10.32 3.95 12.34
N LYS A 115 -11.21 4.87 12.72
CA LYS A 115 -12.52 4.58 13.31
C LYS A 115 -13.45 3.77 12.38
N GLU A 116 -13.19 3.75 11.08
CA GLU A 116 -13.97 3.02 10.09
C GLU A 116 -13.38 1.63 9.79
N TRP A 117 -12.17 1.34 10.28
CA TRP A 117 -11.57 0.00 10.20
C TRP A 117 -11.99 -0.90 11.36
N GLN A 118 -12.36 -0.33 12.50
CA GLN A 118 -12.80 -1.06 13.69
C GLN A 118 -14.32 -0.95 13.79
N GLN A 119 -15.02 -2.06 13.52
CA GLN A 119 -16.39 -2.26 13.98
C GLN A 119 -16.37 -3.10 15.25
#